data_AF-A0A1Q4ULF5-F1
#
_entry.id   AF-A0A1Q4ULF5-F1
#
_cell.length_a   1.000
_cell.length_b   1.000
_cell.length_c   1.000
_cell.angle_alpha   90.00
_cell.angle_beta   90.00
_cell.angle_gamma   90.00
#
_symmetry.space_group_name_H-M   'P 1'
#
loop_
_entity.id
_entity.type
_entity.pdbx_description
1 polymer ?
#
loop_
_entity_poly.entity_id
_entity_poly.type
_entity_poly.pdbx_seq_one_letter_code
_entity_poly.pdbx_strand_id
1 'polypeptide(L)'
;MNYGDFSATADAEQTAMSCESTTIPILPVRFSLLPYDLDNVVKPTSIDNPGSYLVRTLRRGFVYVYVEDPQNDEVATDRLGDRNWHIFRFDTNNKDVNGTYVPENTDGYIRADFKFSKYKWTKATADGNWVYDESVPPSSTIFVPCWASKVWLAYSEYRWPAAYFKECNDPSVRAQLMQPVNLRGTNKWAAKLAKADQIVEEFKPDSQRASRQVVTQLELSQVKLAAQRAPQRSHEQAALVALFDPLGDIKDAQFRISQMGQYISNVTEAYKYPLTIGNFCTALKSEVDERDGFLDKYVGNKPAFRKGWEEKHLEIKNNILNAQAEIKDIIIYINETVADFDPYSIGRMFHLADEYSKDVEVCTFVSNIFGT
;
A
#
# COMPACT_ATOMS: atom_id res chain seq x y z
N MET A 1 7.41 -23.23 0.79
CA MET A 1 7.68 -23.29 2.25
C MET A 1 6.45 -22.74 2.94
N ASN A 2 6.02 -23.30 4.07
CA ASN A 2 4.91 -22.77 4.86
C ASN A 2 5.50 -21.88 5.97
N TYR A 3 5.45 -20.55 5.84
CA TYR A 3 6.00 -19.63 6.85
C TYR A 3 5.04 -19.39 8.03
N GLY A 4 3.78 -19.80 7.89
CA GLY A 4 2.70 -19.49 8.83
C GLY A 4 2.53 -20.44 10.00
N ASP A 5 3.40 -21.44 10.19
CA ASP A 5 3.27 -22.38 11.30
C ASP A 5 3.95 -21.87 12.58
N PHE A 6 3.14 -21.45 13.56
CA PHE A 6 3.61 -21.10 14.92
C PHE A 6 3.35 -22.21 15.94
N SER A 7 2.86 -23.38 15.53
CA SER A 7 2.46 -24.48 16.42
C SER A 7 3.63 -25.30 16.98
N ALA A 8 4.81 -25.24 16.35
CA ALA A 8 6.01 -25.95 16.80
C ALA A 8 6.55 -25.50 18.18
N THR A 9 5.92 -24.52 18.82
CA THR A 9 6.18 -24.10 20.20
C THR A 9 5.11 -24.57 21.20
N ALA A 10 4.19 -25.45 20.82
CA ALA A 10 3.05 -25.86 21.65
C ALA A 10 3.04 -27.38 21.92
N ASP A 11 3.78 -27.82 22.95
CA ASP A 11 3.37 -29.01 23.69
C ASP A 11 2.17 -28.62 24.57
N ALA A 12 0.99 -29.13 24.22
CA ALA A 12 -0.30 -28.66 24.71
C ALA A 12 -0.57 -28.93 26.21
N GLU A 13 0.28 -29.67 26.91
CA GLU A 13 0.13 -29.95 28.36
C GLU A 13 1.29 -29.44 29.22
N GLN A 14 2.36 -28.95 28.62
CA GLN A 14 3.54 -28.50 29.34
C GLN A 14 3.86 -27.14 28.79
N THR A 15 3.17 -26.10 29.28
CA THR A 15 3.02 -24.83 28.55
C THR A 15 2.21 -23.72 29.22
N ALA A 16 2.15 -23.65 30.55
CA ALA A 16 2.10 -22.34 31.20
C ALA A 16 3.49 -21.66 31.01
N MET A 17 3.92 -21.45 29.75
CA MET A 17 5.27 -20.98 29.43
C MET A 17 5.35 -19.57 29.95
N SER A 18 6.22 -19.35 30.92
CA SER A 18 6.73 -18.06 31.29
C SER A 18 7.23 -17.38 30.02
N CYS A 19 6.39 -16.54 29.43
CA CYS A 19 6.83 -15.61 28.42
C CYS A 19 7.84 -14.71 29.14
N GLU A 20 9.14 -14.88 28.90
CA GLU A 20 10.17 -14.03 29.52
C GLU A 20 9.93 -12.55 29.20
N SER A 21 9.22 -12.29 28.09
CA SER A 21 8.63 -11.01 27.72
C SER A 21 7.14 -10.96 28.10
N THR A 22 6.69 -9.85 28.67
CA THR A 22 5.26 -9.60 28.95
C THR A 22 4.43 -9.36 27.68
N THR A 23 5.07 -9.26 26.51
CA THR A 23 4.45 -8.90 25.23
C THR A 23 4.94 -9.78 24.08
N ILE A 24 4.10 -9.91 23.04
CA ILE A 24 4.45 -10.48 21.74
C ILE A 24 4.69 -9.33 20.76
N PRO A 25 5.93 -9.16 20.24
CA PRO A 25 6.22 -8.17 19.21
C PRO A 25 5.60 -8.59 17.87
N ILE A 26 5.00 -7.63 17.16
CA ILE A 26 4.49 -7.80 15.81
C ILE A 26 5.13 -6.73 14.93
N LEU A 27 5.70 -7.12 13.79
CA LEU A 27 6.10 -6.20 12.72
C LEU A 27 5.02 -6.21 11.64
N PRO A 28 4.19 -5.17 11.56
CA PRO A 28 3.25 -5.02 10.46
C PRO A 28 4.01 -4.59 9.20
N VAL A 29 3.68 -5.23 8.09
CA VAL A 29 4.12 -4.92 6.73
C VAL A 29 2.89 -4.92 5.82
N ARG A 30 3.03 -4.55 4.55
CA ARG A 30 1.90 -4.50 3.60
C ARG A 30 2.13 -5.35 2.36
N PHE A 31 1.04 -5.86 1.80
CA PHE A 31 1.00 -6.22 0.39
C PHE A 31 0.96 -4.93 -0.44
N SER A 32 1.83 -4.84 -1.44
CA SER A 32 1.92 -3.70 -2.34
C SER A 32 1.82 -4.21 -3.77
N LEU A 33 0.79 -3.77 -4.50
CA LEU A 33 0.68 -4.09 -5.91
C LEU A 33 1.80 -3.39 -6.68
N LEU A 34 2.34 -4.12 -7.66
CA LEU A 34 3.32 -3.58 -8.58
C LEU A 34 2.60 -2.82 -9.72
N PRO A 35 3.00 -1.58 -10.06
CA PRO A 35 2.19 -0.64 -10.84
C PRO A 35 2.15 -0.91 -12.37
N TYR A 36 2.48 -2.11 -12.84
CA TYR A 36 2.72 -2.36 -14.27
C TYR A 36 2.10 -3.66 -14.83
N ASP A 37 1.62 -4.58 -13.98
CA ASP A 37 0.98 -5.83 -14.42
C ASP A 37 -0.51 -5.81 -14.02
N LEU A 38 -1.28 -4.90 -14.62
CA LEU A 38 -2.71 -4.71 -14.27
C LEU A 38 -3.67 -5.61 -15.05
N ASP A 39 -3.23 -6.19 -16.17
CA ASP A 39 -4.10 -6.96 -17.08
C ASP A 39 -4.65 -8.25 -16.43
N ASN A 40 -4.00 -8.76 -15.37
CA ASN A 40 -4.42 -9.95 -14.62
C ASN A 40 -3.95 -9.90 -13.16
N VAL A 41 -4.43 -8.92 -12.39
CA VAL A 41 -4.05 -8.79 -10.97
C VAL A 41 -4.55 -10.00 -10.16
N VAL A 42 -3.62 -10.76 -9.58
CA VAL A 42 -3.91 -11.87 -8.67
C VAL A 42 -3.72 -11.41 -7.23
N LYS A 43 -4.81 -11.40 -6.46
CA LYS A 43 -4.81 -11.01 -5.05
C LYS A 43 -3.97 -11.98 -4.18
N PRO A 44 -3.34 -11.49 -3.10
CA PRO A 44 -2.66 -12.32 -2.12
C PRO A 44 -3.58 -13.37 -1.51
N THR A 45 -3.11 -14.61 -1.47
CA THR A 45 -3.80 -15.71 -0.76
C THR A 45 -3.07 -16.15 0.49
N SER A 46 -1.83 -15.73 0.70
CA SER A 46 -1.11 -15.84 1.96
C SER A 46 0.13 -14.94 1.92
N ILE A 47 0.83 -14.78 3.04
CA ILE A 47 2.14 -14.13 3.06
C ILE A 47 3.18 -14.87 2.20
N ASP A 48 3.00 -16.18 2.00
CA ASP A 48 3.87 -17.04 1.19
C ASP A 48 3.49 -17.02 -0.29
N ASN A 49 2.25 -16.64 -0.60
CA ASN A 49 1.68 -16.58 -1.94
C ASN A 49 1.03 -15.21 -2.18
N PRO A 50 1.86 -14.16 -2.41
CA PRO A 50 1.38 -12.80 -2.56
C PRO A 50 0.72 -12.52 -3.92
N GLY A 51 0.73 -13.47 -4.87
CA GLY A 51 0.15 -13.26 -6.20
C GLY A 51 0.92 -12.20 -6.99
N SER A 52 0.23 -11.18 -7.50
CA SER A 52 0.83 -10.04 -8.22
C SER A 52 1.47 -9.00 -7.30
N TYR A 53 1.47 -9.24 -5.99
CA TYR A 53 1.93 -8.30 -4.97
C TYR A 53 3.32 -8.65 -4.47
N LEU A 54 3.99 -7.65 -3.88
CA LEU A 54 5.17 -7.85 -3.05
C LEU A 54 4.86 -7.51 -1.60
N VAL A 55 5.62 -8.08 -0.67
CA VAL A 55 5.56 -7.70 0.74
C VAL A 55 6.56 -6.58 1.00
N ARG A 56 6.08 -5.46 1.50
CA ARG A 56 6.86 -4.22 1.69
C ARG A 56 6.62 -3.59 3.05
N THR A 57 7.52 -2.73 3.50
CA THR A 57 7.28 -1.91 4.71
C THR A 57 6.04 -1.03 4.54
N LEU A 58 5.37 -0.71 5.66
CA LEU A 58 4.21 0.18 5.69
C LEU A 58 4.57 1.61 5.23
N ARG A 59 3.54 2.36 4.79
CA ARG A 59 3.59 3.82 4.68
C ARG A 59 3.20 4.46 6.02
N ARG A 60 3.44 5.76 6.19
CA ARG A 60 2.91 6.47 7.36
C ARG A 60 1.41 6.23 7.49
N GLY A 61 0.95 5.86 8.67
CA GLY A 61 -0.44 5.54 8.92
C GLY A 61 -0.68 4.87 10.26
N PHE A 62 -1.88 4.36 10.44
CA PHE A 62 -2.36 3.70 11.65
C PHE A 62 -2.40 2.19 11.47
N VAL A 63 -2.04 1.48 12.52
CA VAL A 63 -2.22 0.04 12.64
C VAL A 63 -3.17 -0.22 13.80
N TYR A 64 -4.23 -0.95 13.50
CA TYR A 64 -5.26 -1.33 14.45
C TYR A 64 -5.10 -2.79 14.79
N VAL A 65 -5.12 -3.09 16.08
CA VAL A 65 -5.16 -4.47 16.59
C VAL A 65 -6.37 -4.62 17.48
N TYR A 66 -7.17 -5.64 17.21
CA TYR A 66 -8.25 -6.09 18.08
C TYR A 66 -7.87 -7.45 18.68
N VAL A 67 -7.83 -7.56 20.00
CA VAL A 67 -7.52 -8.79 20.72
C VAL A 67 -8.83 -9.49 21.08
N GLU A 68 -8.98 -10.75 20.69
CA GLU A 68 -10.13 -11.54 21.17
C GLU A 68 -9.94 -11.95 22.63
N ASP A 69 -11.02 -11.89 23.40
CA ASP A 69 -11.07 -12.27 24.81
C ASP A 69 -9.99 -11.56 25.67
N PRO A 70 -10.04 -10.22 25.77
CA PRO A 70 -9.02 -9.49 26.49
C PRO A 70 -9.02 -9.84 27.98
N GLN A 71 -7.84 -10.05 28.53
CA GLN A 71 -7.66 -10.10 29.98
C GLN A 71 -7.50 -8.68 30.53
N ASN A 72 -7.45 -8.52 31.85
CA ASN A 72 -7.24 -7.23 32.50
C ASN A 72 -5.90 -6.62 32.06
N ASP A 73 -5.96 -5.81 31.00
CA ASP A 73 -4.81 -5.20 30.36
C ASP A 73 -4.83 -3.69 30.54
N GLU A 74 -3.81 -3.17 31.22
CA GLU A 74 -3.64 -1.74 31.44
C GLU A 74 -3.02 -1.03 30.23
N VAL A 75 -2.47 -1.78 29.27
CA VAL A 75 -1.86 -1.23 28.06
C VAL A 75 -2.80 -1.23 26.85
N ALA A 76 -4.08 -1.56 27.01
CA ALA A 76 -5.08 -1.38 25.95
C ALA A 76 -5.28 0.11 25.61
N THR A 77 -5.49 0.43 24.33
CA THR A 77 -5.85 1.79 23.90
C THR A 77 -7.18 2.21 24.51
N ASP A 78 -8.14 1.29 24.59
CA ASP A 78 -9.44 1.42 25.23
C ASP A 78 -9.43 0.91 26.68
N ARG A 79 -8.39 1.22 27.44
CA ARG A 79 -8.22 0.85 28.87
C ARG A 79 -9.41 1.22 29.79
N LEU A 80 -10.22 2.20 29.40
CA LEU A 80 -11.43 2.63 30.13
C LEU A 80 -12.71 1.94 29.60
N GLY A 81 -12.61 1.14 28.54
CA GLY A 81 -13.69 0.40 27.89
C GLY A 81 -13.45 -1.11 27.95
N ASP A 82 -13.73 -1.79 26.83
CA ASP A 82 -13.72 -3.26 26.73
C ASP A 82 -12.30 -3.87 26.65
N ARG A 83 -11.28 -3.03 26.42
CA ARG A 83 -9.84 -3.39 26.39
C ARG A 83 -9.45 -4.27 25.21
N ASN A 84 -10.22 -4.21 24.13
CA ASN A 84 -9.98 -5.00 22.94
C ASN A 84 -8.91 -4.38 22.04
N TRP A 85 -8.71 -3.06 22.10
CA TRP A 85 -8.00 -2.32 21.06
C TRP A 85 -6.57 -1.99 21.46
N HIS A 86 -5.64 -2.21 20.53
CA HIS A 86 -4.32 -1.57 20.55
C HIS A 86 -4.09 -0.84 19.24
N ILE A 87 -3.88 0.47 19.35
CA ILE A 87 -3.74 1.35 18.20
C ILE A 87 -2.36 1.96 18.23
N PHE A 88 -1.69 1.84 17.08
CA PHE A 88 -0.38 2.39 16.86
C PHE A 88 -0.41 3.27 15.62
N ARG A 89 0.48 4.26 15.59
CA ARG A 89 0.82 4.98 14.37
C ARG A 89 2.25 4.69 13.98
N PHE A 90 2.43 4.30 12.73
CA PHE A 90 3.73 4.20 12.11
C PHE A 90 4.11 5.55 11.52
N ASP A 91 5.22 6.11 11.99
CA ASP A 91 5.80 7.31 11.42
C ASP A 91 7.03 6.94 10.59
N THR A 92 7.13 7.55 9.41
CA THR A 92 8.30 7.51 8.52
C THR A 92 9.07 8.83 8.65
N ASN A 93 9.84 9.22 7.63
CA ASN A 93 10.56 10.49 7.64
C ASN A 93 9.65 11.69 7.26
N ASN A 94 10.13 12.91 7.52
CA ASN A 94 9.41 14.15 7.23
C ASN A 94 9.17 14.44 5.73
N LYS A 95 9.71 13.64 4.81
CA LYS A 95 9.47 13.75 3.37
C LYS A 95 8.34 12.83 2.90
N ASP A 96 7.88 11.92 3.74
CA ASP A 96 6.71 11.10 3.43
C ASP A 96 5.46 11.98 3.43
N VAL A 97 4.79 12.02 2.28
CA VAL A 97 3.56 12.80 2.05
C VAL A 97 2.30 12.00 2.38
N ASN A 98 2.45 10.72 2.70
CA ASN A 98 1.35 9.81 3.05
C ASN A 98 0.92 9.99 4.51
N GLY A 99 -0.36 9.67 4.81
CA GLY A 99 -0.91 9.70 6.17
C GLY A 99 -0.64 10.99 6.96
N THR A 100 -0.59 12.14 6.28
CA THR A 100 -0.24 13.44 6.88
C THR A 100 -1.41 14.10 7.58
N TYR A 101 -2.63 13.84 7.13
CA TYR A 101 -3.83 14.32 7.80
C TYR A 101 -4.06 13.57 9.11
N VAL A 102 -4.26 14.33 10.18
CA VAL A 102 -4.63 13.83 11.50
C VAL A 102 -5.78 14.70 12.01
N PRO A 103 -6.91 14.09 12.44
CA PRO A 103 -8.00 14.84 13.05
C PRO A 103 -7.56 15.64 14.28
N GLU A 104 -8.24 16.75 14.58
CA GLU A 104 -7.91 17.64 15.70
C GLU A 104 -7.96 16.94 17.07
N ASN A 105 -8.82 15.93 17.23
CA ASN A 105 -8.94 15.10 18.44
C ASN A 105 -7.89 13.97 18.47
N THR A 106 -6.81 14.03 17.71
CA THR A 106 -5.75 13.01 17.67
C THR A 106 -4.38 13.66 17.65
N ASP A 107 -3.49 13.23 18.55
CA ASP A 107 -2.12 13.73 18.57
C ASP A 107 -1.42 13.45 17.24
N GLY A 108 -0.94 14.52 16.60
CA GLY A 108 -0.62 14.51 15.18
C GLY A 108 0.82 14.24 14.81
N TYR A 109 1.79 14.42 15.70
CA TYR A 109 3.18 14.21 15.35
C TYR A 109 4.04 13.96 16.58
N ILE A 110 4.75 12.85 16.57
CA ILE A 110 5.89 12.59 17.43
C ILE A 110 7.07 12.24 16.52
N ARG A 111 8.25 12.79 16.79
CA ARG A 111 9.44 12.54 15.95
C ARG A 111 9.96 11.12 16.21
N ALA A 112 9.36 10.15 15.53
CA ALA A 112 9.59 8.72 15.70
C ALA A 112 9.85 8.05 14.35
N ASP A 113 10.83 8.57 13.59
CA ASP A 113 11.17 8.10 12.25
C ASP A 113 11.37 6.56 12.22
N PHE A 114 10.58 5.90 11.37
CA PHE A 114 10.51 4.45 11.18
C PHE A 114 10.18 3.67 12.45
N LYS A 115 9.32 4.22 13.30
CA LYS A 115 8.84 3.60 14.53
C LYS A 115 7.32 3.73 14.69
N PHE A 116 6.81 2.89 15.57
CA PHE A 116 5.43 2.85 15.99
C PHE A 116 5.27 3.56 17.33
N SER A 117 4.33 4.49 17.39
CA SER A 117 3.91 5.20 18.59
C SER A 117 2.52 4.72 18.99
N LYS A 118 2.31 4.41 20.27
CA LYS A 118 1.03 3.86 20.75
C LYS A 118 0.08 4.97 21.16
N TYR A 119 -1.21 4.80 20.88
CA TYR A 119 -2.27 5.68 21.37
C TYR A 119 -2.99 5.08 22.57
N LYS A 120 -3.56 5.96 23.38
CA LYS A 120 -4.61 5.67 24.35
C LYS A 120 -5.77 6.63 24.15
N TRP A 121 -6.98 6.16 24.40
CA TRP A 121 -8.15 7.03 24.44
C TRP A 121 -8.24 7.74 25.79
N THR A 122 -8.70 8.98 25.76
CA THR A 122 -9.02 9.74 26.98
C THR A 122 -10.38 9.33 27.56
N LYS A 123 -11.20 8.62 26.80
CA LYS A 123 -12.49 8.07 27.18
C LYS A 123 -12.52 6.55 26.98
N ALA A 124 -13.63 5.92 27.35
CA ALA A 124 -13.87 4.49 27.13
C ALA A 124 -14.03 4.11 25.65
N THR A 125 -14.34 5.07 24.79
CA THR A 125 -14.74 4.88 23.41
C THR A 125 -13.90 5.72 22.43
N ALA A 126 -13.91 5.31 21.16
CA ALA A 126 -13.08 5.86 20.09
C ALA A 126 -13.39 7.31 19.69
N ASP A 127 -14.53 7.85 20.14
CA ASP A 127 -14.97 9.24 19.97
C ASP A 127 -14.23 10.21 20.92
N GLY A 128 -13.52 9.68 21.91
CA GLY A 128 -12.64 10.46 22.77
C GLY A 128 -11.41 11.01 22.04
N ASN A 129 -10.58 11.77 22.76
CA ASN A 129 -9.30 12.21 22.21
C ASN A 129 -8.32 11.03 22.18
N TRP A 130 -7.54 10.96 21.11
CA TRP A 130 -6.49 9.98 20.93
C TRP A 130 -5.17 10.66 21.25
N VAL A 131 -4.61 10.31 22.40
CA VAL A 131 -3.33 10.89 22.85
C VAL A 131 -2.25 9.83 22.83
N TYR A 132 -1.00 10.24 22.58
CA TYR A 132 0.10 9.29 22.65
C TYR A 132 0.22 8.72 24.07
N ASP A 133 0.50 7.44 24.16
CA ASP A 133 0.83 6.82 25.43
C ASP A 133 2.29 7.05 25.78
N GLU A 134 2.57 8.15 26.47
CA GLU A 134 3.92 8.53 26.91
C GLU A 134 4.60 7.46 27.78
N SER A 135 3.84 6.54 28.38
CA SER A 135 4.40 5.42 29.15
C SER A 135 5.00 4.32 28.25
N VAL A 136 4.68 4.34 26.95
CA VAL A 136 5.10 3.35 25.95
C VAL A 136 6.02 4.04 24.93
N PRO A 137 7.34 3.82 25.01
CA PRO A 137 8.28 4.46 24.10
C PRO A 137 8.09 3.97 22.65
N PRO A 138 8.30 4.82 21.64
CA PRO A 138 8.23 4.40 20.25
C PRO A 138 9.20 3.25 19.91
N SER A 139 8.70 2.26 19.19
CA SER A 139 9.39 0.98 18.92
C SER A 139 9.37 0.62 17.44
N SER A 140 10.32 -0.18 16.96
CA SER A 140 10.34 -0.69 15.58
C SER A 140 9.28 -1.76 15.29
N THR A 141 8.57 -2.20 16.32
CA THR A 141 7.49 -3.20 16.25
C THR A 141 6.33 -2.73 17.12
N ILE A 142 5.10 -3.07 16.73
CA ILE A 142 3.95 -3.00 17.65
C ILE A 142 3.99 -4.20 18.59
N PHE A 143 3.05 -4.26 19.53
CA PHE A 143 2.96 -5.38 20.44
C PHE A 143 1.53 -5.62 20.93
N VAL A 144 1.29 -6.85 21.33
CA VAL A 144 0.13 -7.28 22.11
C VAL A 144 0.61 -7.98 23.39
N PRO A 145 -0.24 -8.13 24.42
CA PRO A 145 0.11 -8.91 25.61
C PRO A 145 0.49 -10.36 25.27
N CYS A 146 1.39 -10.93 26.06
CA CYS A 146 1.88 -12.30 25.82
C CYS A 146 0.80 -13.39 25.86
N TRP A 147 -0.29 -13.15 26.59
CA TRP A 147 -1.43 -14.08 26.66
C TRP A 147 -2.31 -14.05 25.40
N ALA A 148 -2.20 -13.02 24.56
CA ALA A 148 -3.00 -12.90 23.34
C ALA A 148 -2.71 -14.08 22.40
N SER A 149 -3.77 -14.63 21.80
CA SER A 149 -3.67 -15.76 20.88
C SER A 149 -4.27 -15.41 19.53
N LYS A 150 -5.55 -15.02 19.50
CA LYS A 150 -6.25 -14.56 18.30
C LYS A 150 -6.34 -13.05 18.33
N VAL A 151 -5.81 -12.44 17.28
CA VAL A 151 -5.84 -11.00 17.09
C VAL A 151 -6.29 -10.69 15.68
N TRP A 152 -6.90 -9.54 15.48
CA TRP A 152 -7.27 -9.03 14.17
C TRP A 152 -6.46 -7.78 13.90
N LEU A 153 -5.86 -7.68 12.72
CA LEU A 153 -5.05 -6.53 12.35
C LEU A 153 -5.60 -5.85 11.10
N ALA A 154 -5.50 -4.52 11.08
CA ALA A 154 -5.76 -3.72 9.90
C ALA A 154 -4.80 -2.53 9.82
N TYR A 155 -4.60 -2.05 8.61
CA TYR A 155 -3.80 -0.87 8.32
C TYR A 155 -4.64 0.17 7.58
N SER A 156 -4.38 1.44 7.87
CA SER A 156 -4.96 2.56 7.11
C SER A 156 -4.03 3.75 7.19
N GLU A 157 -3.80 4.45 6.06
CA GLU A 157 -3.07 5.71 6.09
C GLU A 157 -3.79 6.79 6.90
N TYR A 158 -5.13 6.73 6.99
CA TYR A 158 -5.96 7.68 7.73
C TYR A 158 -6.61 7.05 8.95
N ARG A 159 -6.85 7.86 9.98
CA ARG A 159 -7.55 7.41 11.17
C ARG A 159 -8.96 6.92 10.81
N TRP A 160 -9.31 5.70 11.23
CA TRP A 160 -10.66 5.18 11.17
C TRP A 160 -11.64 6.01 12.02
N PRO A 161 -12.87 6.23 11.52
CA PRO A 161 -13.90 6.92 12.28
C PRO A 161 -14.33 6.10 13.49
N ALA A 162 -14.80 6.75 14.56
CA ALA A 162 -15.22 6.08 15.79
C ALA A 162 -16.27 4.98 15.56
N ALA A 163 -17.17 5.17 14.58
CA ALA A 163 -18.19 4.20 14.20
C ALA A 163 -17.61 2.82 13.87
N TYR A 164 -16.47 2.74 13.17
CA TYR A 164 -15.86 1.47 12.79
C TYR A 164 -15.45 0.62 14.00
N PHE A 165 -14.96 1.26 15.07
CA PHE A 165 -14.55 0.56 16.29
C PHE A 165 -15.73 -0.10 16.99
N LYS A 166 -16.89 0.57 16.97
CA LYS A 166 -18.13 0.03 17.54
C LYS A 166 -18.63 -1.16 16.74
N GLU A 167 -18.65 -1.05 15.42
CA GLU A 167 -19.15 -2.13 14.54
C GLU A 167 -18.22 -3.34 14.53
N CYS A 168 -16.90 -3.13 14.63
CA CYS A 168 -15.93 -4.23 14.73
C CYS A 168 -16.04 -5.05 16.02
N ASN A 169 -16.89 -4.67 16.98
CA ASN A 169 -17.25 -5.56 18.07
C ASN A 169 -18.07 -6.76 17.56
N ASP A 170 -18.82 -6.61 16.47
CA ASP A 170 -19.43 -7.72 15.74
C ASP A 170 -18.33 -8.48 14.96
N PRO A 171 -18.09 -9.77 15.25
CA PRO A 171 -17.11 -10.57 14.53
C PRO A 171 -17.32 -10.63 13.01
N SER A 172 -18.58 -10.54 12.55
CA SER A 172 -18.93 -10.60 11.12
C SER A 172 -18.53 -9.33 10.38
N VAL A 173 -18.65 -8.16 11.01
CA VAL A 173 -18.17 -6.89 10.47
C VAL A 173 -16.64 -6.82 10.58
N ARG A 174 -16.08 -7.24 11.72
CA ARG A 174 -14.63 -7.31 11.94
C ARG A 174 -13.94 -8.13 10.85
N ALA A 175 -14.51 -9.27 10.47
CA ALA A 175 -13.97 -10.13 9.42
C ALA A 175 -13.98 -9.48 8.02
N GLN A 176 -14.78 -8.44 7.78
CA GLN A 176 -14.80 -7.68 6.53
C GLN A 176 -13.71 -6.58 6.49
N LEU A 177 -13.27 -6.09 7.66
CA LEU A 177 -12.34 -4.96 7.77
C LEU A 177 -10.92 -5.34 8.23
N MET A 178 -10.79 -6.42 8.99
CA MET A 178 -9.53 -6.80 9.65
C MET A 178 -9.12 -8.24 9.32
N GLN A 179 -7.80 -8.47 9.18
CA GLN A 179 -7.25 -9.79 8.92
C GLN A 179 -7.03 -10.56 10.23
N PRO A 180 -7.55 -11.80 10.34
CA PRO A 180 -7.31 -12.63 11.52
C PRO A 180 -5.88 -13.19 11.52
N VAL A 181 -5.25 -13.16 12.70
CA VAL A 181 -3.91 -13.71 12.95
C VAL A 181 -3.96 -14.53 14.24
N ASN A 182 -3.50 -15.77 14.15
CA ASN A 182 -3.36 -16.69 15.27
C ASN A 182 -1.89 -16.76 15.71
N LEU A 183 -1.52 -16.02 16.74
CA LEU A 183 -0.14 -15.92 17.24
C LEU A 183 0.39 -17.24 17.84
N ARG A 184 -0.42 -18.29 17.95
CA ARG A 184 -0.06 -19.58 18.55
C ARG A 184 -0.41 -20.79 17.67
N GLY A 185 -0.68 -20.58 16.39
CA GLY A 185 -1.06 -21.66 15.48
C GLY A 185 -0.70 -21.35 14.04
N THR A 186 -1.45 -21.93 13.12
CA THR A 186 -1.24 -21.71 11.69
C THR A 186 -1.82 -20.37 11.24
N ASN A 187 -1.07 -19.66 10.41
CA ASN A 187 -1.40 -18.35 9.89
C ASN A 187 -1.36 -18.31 8.37
N LYS A 188 -2.32 -17.58 7.82
CA LYS A 188 -2.37 -17.25 6.39
C LYS A 188 -1.57 -15.98 6.09
N TRP A 189 -1.65 -14.98 6.97
CA TRP A 189 -1.16 -13.62 6.73
C TRP A 189 0.10 -13.27 7.52
N ALA A 190 0.63 -14.21 8.28
CA ALA A 190 1.74 -13.97 9.19
C ALA A 190 2.84 -15.02 9.04
N ALA A 191 4.07 -14.60 9.33
CA ALA A 191 5.25 -15.43 9.39
C ALA A 191 6.06 -15.10 10.66
N LYS A 192 7.06 -15.90 11.00
CA LYS A 192 7.99 -15.53 12.07
C LYS A 192 8.83 -14.31 11.66
N LEU A 193 9.04 -13.37 12.57
CA LEU A 193 9.78 -12.13 12.30
C LEU A 193 11.20 -12.39 11.79
N ALA A 194 11.83 -13.49 12.21
CA ALA A 194 13.14 -13.93 11.73
C ALA A 194 13.20 -14.19 10.21
N LYS A 195 12.06 -14.23 9.51
CA LYS A 195 11.96 -14.39 8.06
C LYS A 195 11.79 -13.07 7.30
N ALA A 196 11.83 -11.93 7.99
CA ALA A 196 11.60 -10.63 7.38
C ALA A 196 12.59 -10.31 6.25
N ASP A 197 13.85 -10.74 6.38
CA ASP A 197 14.89 -10.57 5.35
C ASP A 197 14.69 -11.45 4.09
N GLN A 198 13.84 -12.47 4.17
CA GLN A 198 13.47 -13.35 3.07
C GLN A 198 12.16 -12.92 2.40
N ILE A 199 11.28 -12.23 3.14
CA ILE A 199 9.92 -11.92 2.70
C ILE A 199 9.78 -10.46 2.24
N VAL A 200 10.32 -9.50 3.01
CA VAL A 200 10.09 -8.07 2.81
C VAL A 200 11.15 -7.46 1.90
N GLU A 201 10.73 -6.80 0.82
CA GLU A 201 11.65 -6.27 -0.20
C GLU A 201 12.69 -5.30 0.36
N GLU A 202 12.29 -4.41 1.27
CA GLU A 202 13.21 -3.44 1.88
C GLU A 202 14.31 -4.11 2.73
N PHE A 203 14.07 -5.31 3.26
CA PHE A 203 15.01 -6.01 4.13
C PHE A 203 15.86 -7.06 3.41
N LYS A 204 15.49 -7.42 2.17
CA LYS A 204 16.27 -8.36 1.36
C LYS A 204 17.67 -7.82 1.10
N PRO A 205 18.72 -8.65 1.25
CA PRO A 205 20.06 -8.27 0.83
C PRO A 205 20.11 -8.08 -0.69
N ASP A 206 20.99 -7.22 -1.18
CA ASP A 206 21.07 -6.86 -2.61
C ASP A 206 21.16 -8.08 -3.55
N SER A 207 21.85 -9.14 -3.10
CA SER A 207 22.00 -10.40 -3.84
C SER A 207 20.70 -11.23 -3.95
N GLN A 208 19.70 -10.95 -3.12
CA GLN A 208 18.40 -11.64 -3.06
C GLN A 208 17.23 -10.73 -3.41
N ARG A 209 17.46 -9.41 -3.57
CA ARG A 209 16.41 -8.52 -4.06
C ARG A 209 15.96 -9.01 -5.43
N ALA A 210 14.65 -8.91 -5.64
CA ALA A 210 14.03 -9.27 -6.89
C ALA A 210 14.77 -8.61 -8.07
N SER A 211 14.73 -9.26 -9.24
CA SER A 211 15.49 -8.91 -10.43
C SER A 211 15.57 -7.41 -10.72
N ARG A 212 16.57 -6.98 -11.51
CA ARG A 212 16.71 -5.56 -11.91
C ARG A 212 15.39 -4.92 -12.41
N GLN A 213 14.53 -5.73 -13.00
CA GLN A 213 13.18 -5.36 -13.42
C GLN A 213 12.30 -4.92 -12.24
N VAL A 214 12.21 -5.73 -11.17
CA VAL A 214 11.43 -5.38 -9.97
C VAL A 214 11.94 -4.11 -9.30
N VAL A 215 13.25 -3.94 -9.18
CA VAL A 215 13.83 -2.70 -8.66
C VAL A 215 13.39 -1.49 -9.49
N THR A 216 13.45 -1.60 -10.83
CA THR A 216 13.03 -0.54 -11.74
C THR A 216 11.55 -0.20 -11.58
N GLN A 217 10.73 -1.20 -11.32
CA GLN A 217 9.29 -1.03 -11.15
C GLN A 217 8.93 -0.45 -9.79
N LEU A 218 9.67 -0.81 -8.73
CA LEU A 218 9.51 -0.22 -7.41
C LEU A 218 9.89 1.27 -7.39
N GLU A 219 10.84 1.71 -8.23
CA GLU A 219 11.16 3.13 -8.43
C GLU A 219 10.00 3.94 -9.03
N LEU A 220 9.02 3.26 -9.64
CA LEU A 220 7.80 3.87 -10.17
C LEU A 220 6.67 3.93 -9.13
N SER A 221 6.85 3.37 -7.93
CA SER A 221 5.92 3.55 -6.81
C SER A 221 6.14 4.89 -6.11
N GLN A 222 5.10 5.43 -5.48
CA GLN A 222 5.17 6.72 -4.77
C GLN A 222 6.20 6.69 -3.62
N VAL A 223 6.33 5.55 -2.95
CA VAL A 223 7.19 5.37 -1.76
C VAL A 223 8.62 5.00 -2.14
N LYS A 224 8.83 4.46 -3.36
CA LYS A 224 10.10 3.90 -3.86
C LYS A 224 10.69 2.82 -2.98
N LEU A 225 11.71 2.11 -3.45
CA LEU A 225 12.42 1.12 -2.63
C LEU A 225 13.43 1.82 -1.72
N ALA A 226 13.29 1.64 -0.40
CA ALA A 226 14.23 2.16 0.57
C ALA A 226 14.80 1.00 1.41
N ALA A 227 16.01 0.56 1.06
CA ALA A 227 16.69 -0.52 1.76
C ALA A 227 16.84 -0.22 3.26
N GLN A 228 16.45 -1.18 4.09
CA GLN A 228 16.44 -1.06 5.55
C GLN A 228 16.95 -2.35 6.19
N ARG A 229 17.29 -2.29 7.48
CA ARG A 229 17.59 -3.49 8.25
C ARG A 229 16.32 -3.96 8.95
N ALA A 230 16.03 -5.25 8.83
CA ALA A 230 14.96 -5.86 9.61
C ALA A 230 15.21 -5.61 11.12
N PRO A 231 14.16 -5.33 11.90
CA PRO A 231 14.27 -5.26 13.36
C PRO A 231 14.86 -6.57 13.90
N GLN A 232 15.99 -6.50 14.60
CA GLN A 232 16.55 -7.67 15.26
C GLN A 232 15.80 -7.93 16.57
N ARG A 233 15.07 -9.03 16.63
CA ARG A 233 14.45 -9.55 17.85
C ARG A 233 14.87 -11.00 18.02
N SER A 234 15.36 -11.32 19.21
CA SER A 234 15.75 -12.69 19.62
C SER A 234 14.55 -13.58 19.96
N HIS A 235 13.35 -13.00 20.11
CA HIS A 235 12.17 -13.75 20.52
C HIS A 235 11.62 -14.62 19.37
N GLU A 236 11.58 -15.92 19.61
CA GLU A 236 10.98 -16.91 18.70
C GLU A 236 9.49 -16.65 18.41
N GLN A 237 8.81 -15.93 19.33
CA GLN A 237 7.39 -15.61 19.25
C GLN A 237 7.08 -14.31 18.49
N ALA A 238 8.10 -13.56 18.04
CA ALA A 238 7.86 -12.34 17.29
C ALA A 238 7.28 -12.63 15.90
N ALA A 239 6.21 -11.94 15.54
CA ALA A 239 5.50 -12.15 14.29
C ALA A 239 5.79 -11.04 13.27
N LEU A 240 5.82 -11.41 11.99
CA LEU A 240 5.72 -10.54 10.83
C LEU A 240 4.31 -10.71 10.26
N VAL A 241 3.54 -9.64 10.08
CA VAL A 241 2.15 -9.72 9.58
C VAL A 241 2.01 -8.84 8.34
N ALA A 242 1.60 -9.45 7.22
CA ALA A 242 1.34 -8.74 5.97
C ALA A 242 -0.13 -8.29 5.90
N LEU A 243 -0.33 -6.97 5.85
CA LEU A 243 -1.62 -6.32 5.84
C LEU A 243 -2.01 -5.85 4.44
N PHE A 244 -3.31 -5.84 4.15
CA PHE A 244 -3.83 -5.19 2.95
C PHE A 244 -3.71 -3.66 3.08
N ASP A 245 -3.29 -3.02 2.00
CA ASP A 245 -3.20 -1.56 1.86
C ASP A 245 -3.91 -1.11 0.58
N PRO A 246 -5.25 -1.22 0.53
CA PRO A 246 -6.00 -0.99 -0.71
C PRO A 246 -5.97 0.48 -1.14
N LEU A 247 -5.87 1.41 -0.17
CA LEU A 247 -5.63 2.82 -0.47
C LEU A 247 -4.25 3.03 -1.07
N GLY A 248 -3.25 2.30 -0.55
CA GLY A 248 -1.90 2.41 -1.06
C GLY A 248 -1.78 2.01 -2.51
N ASP A 249 -2.46 0.94 -2.91
CA ASP A 249 -2.53 0.49 -4.30
C ASP A 249 -3.13 1.56 -5.22
N ILE A 250 -4.23 2.22 -4.81
CA ILE A 250 -4.83 3.33 -5.56
C ILE A 250 -3.86 4.50 -5.69
N LYS A 251 -3.17 4.87 -4.61
CA LYS A 251 -2.21 5.98 -4.63
C LYS A 251 -1.01 5.69 -5.53
N ASP A 252 -0.50 4.45 -5.54
CA ASP A 252 0.58 4.06 -6.45
C ASP A 252 0.09 4.10 -7.92
N ALA A 253 -1.15 3.68 -8.19
CA ALA A 253 -1.78 3.79 -9.50
C ALA A 253 -1.97 5.26 -9.94
N GLN A 254 -2.45 6.14 -9.06
CA GLN A 254 -2.57 7.57 -9.33
C GLN A 254 -1.22 8.24 -9.57
N PHE A 255 -0.20 7.87 -8.79
CA PHE A 255 1.17 8.35 -8.99
C PHE A 255 1.68 7.96 -10.38
N ARG A 256 1.40 6.74 -10.84
CA ARG A 256 1.73 6.30 -12.21
C ARG A 256 1.02 7.15 -13.26
N ILE A 257 -0.28 7.40 -13.14
CA ILE A 257 -1.02 8.29 -14.07
C ILE A 257 -0.35 9.66 -14.15
N SER A 258 0.05 10.24 -13.01
CA SER A 258 0.74 11.53 -12.97
C SER A 258 2.08 11.50 -13.74
N GLN A 259 2.90 10.48 -13.51
CA GLN A 259 4.18 10.31 -14.20
C GLN A 259 4.00 10.14 -15.72
N MET A 260 2.98 9.38 -16.14
CA MET A 260 2.67 9.19 -17.56
C MET A 260 2.13 10.46 -18.22
N GLY A 261 1.29 11.22 -17.51
CA GLY A 261 0.83 12.53 -17.97
C GLY A 261 1.99 13.51 -18.18
N GLN A 262 2.95 13.54 -17.25
CA GLN A 262 4.18 14.34 -17.40
C GLN A 262 5.02 13.87 -18.59
N TYR A 263 5.17 12.55 -18.79
CA TYR A 263 5.86 12.00 -19.96
C TYR A 263 5.21 12.45 -21.28
N ILE A 264 3.89 12.32 -21.40
CA ILE A 264 3.15 12.75 -22.60
C ILE A 264 3.35 14.25 -22.84
N SER A 265 3.25 15.07 -21.78
CA SER A 265 3.47 16.51 -21.88
C SER A 265 4.89 16.84 -22.38
N ASN A 266 5.92 16.22 -21.79
CA ASN A 266 7.31 16.42 -22.17
C ASN A 266 7.61 15.97 -23.60
N VAL A 267 7.11 14.81 -24.02
CA VAL A 267 7.28 14.31 -25.39
C VAL A 267 6.55 15.21 -26.38
N THR A 268 5.31 15.63 -26.07
CA THR A 268 4.53 16.50 -26.96
C THR A 268 5.21 17.84 -27.16
N GLU A 269 5.77 18.43 -26.10
CA GLU A 269 6.47 19.71 -26.21
C GLU A 269 7.83 19.56 -26.91
N ALA A 270 8.63 18.55 -26.56
CA ALA A 270 9.93 18.31 -27.18
C ALA A 270 9.83 17.99 -28.68
N TYR A 271 8.76 17.30 -29.10
CA TYR A 271 8.52 16.90 -30.48
C TYR A 271 7.41 17.69 -31.17
N LYS A 272 7.04 18.86 -30.64
CA LYS A 272 5.95 19.69 -31.17
C LYS A 272 6.08 19.95 -32.67
N TYR A 273 7.24 20.44 -33.12
CA TYR A 273 7.48 20.70 -34.54
C TYR A 273 7.45 19.42 -35.40
N PRO A 274 8.20 18.35 -35.08
CA PRO A 274 8.10 17.07 -35.79
C PRO A 274 6.68 16.49 -35.86
N LEU A 275 5.90 16.59 -34.78
CA LEU A 275 4.51 16.13 -34.73
C LEU A 275 3.61 16.96 -35.65
N THR A 276 3.71 18.28 -35.59
CA THR A 276 2.93 19.19 -36.45
C THR A 276 3.25 18.96 -37.92
N ILE A 277 4.53 18.93 -38.30
CA ILE A 277 4.94 18.71 -39.69
C ILE A 277 4.57 17.30 -40.15
N GLY A 278 4.75 16.28 -39.31
CA GLY A 278 4.36 14.91 -39.65
C GLY A 278 2.85 14.76 -39.89
N ASN A 279 2.01 15.48 -39.14
CA ASN A 279 0.56 15.53 -39.41
C ASN A 279 0.26 16.16 -40.78
N PHE A 280 0.94 17.25 -41.14
CA PHE A 280 0.80 17.85 -42.47
C PHE A 280 1.27 16.91 -43.58
N CYS A 281 2.43 16.26 -43.41
CA CYS A 281 2.94 15.29 -44.37
C CYS A 281 1.97 14.12 -44.54
N THR A 282 1.33 13.66 -43.46
CA THR A 282 0.32 12.59 -43.50
C THR A 282 -0.91 13.02 -44.30
N ALA A 283 -1.41 14.24 -44.09
CA ALA A 283 -2.56 14.77 -44.81
C ALA A 283 -2.29 15.03 -46.31
N LEU A 284 -1.07 15.43 -46.65
CA LEU A 284 -0.69 15.75 -48.03
C LEU A 284 -0.20 14.53 -48.83
N LYS A 285 0.05 13.39 -48.17
CA LYS A 285 0.65 12.22 -48.81
C LYS A 285 -0.16 11.70 -50.00
N SER A 286 -1.49 11.78 -49.96
CA SER A 286 -2.37 11.38 -51.07
C SER A 286 -2.49 12.42 -52.19
N GLU A 287 -2.13 13.67 -51.91
CA GLU A 287 -2.35 14.81 -52.80
C GLU A 287 -1.09 15.22 -53.59
N VAL A 288 0.05 14.62 -53.27
CA VAL A 288 1.35 14.95 -53.88
C VAL A 288 1.85 13.76 -54.69
N ASP A 289 2.16 14.01 -55.97
CA ASP A 289 2.76 13.01 -56.85
C ASP A 289 4.00 12.38 -56.22
N GLU A 290 4.07 11.04 -56.25
CA GLU A 290 5.22 10.32 -55.77
C GLU A 290 6.47 10.71 -56.56
N ARG A 291 7.46 11.23 -55.84
CA ARG A 291 8.79 11.55 -56.36
C ARG A 291 9.81 10.85 -55.47
N ASP A 292 10.57 9.95 -56.09
CA ASP A 292 11.51 9.05 -55.41
C ASP A 292 12.95 9.58 -55.35
N GLY A 293 13.26 10.64 -56.08
CA GLY A 293 14.61 11.23 -56.15
C GLY A 293 15.49 10.71 -57.29
N PHE A 294 15.03 9.78 -58.13
CA PHE A 294 15.86 9.02 -59.07
C PHE A 294 16.63 9.89 -60.08
N LEU A 295 16.16 11.11 -60.38
CA LEU A 295 16.80 12.05 -61.31
C LEU A 295 17.03 13.47 -60.73
N ASP A 296 17.10 13.61 -59.40
CA ASP A 296 17.27 14.91 -58.74
C ASP A 296 18.44 15.72 -59.31
N LYS A 297 19.60 15.09 -59.51
CA LYS A 297 20.82 15.73 -60.03
C LYS A 297 20.74 16.18 -61.49
N TYR A 298 19.79 15.67 -62.27
CA TYR A 298 19.72 15.91 -63.72
C TYR A 298 18.53 16.78 -64.13
N VAL A 299 17.38 16.61 -63.47
CA VAL A 299 16.13 17.34 -63.80
C VAL A 299 15.42 17.92 -62.57
N GLY A 300 16.06 17.92 -61.39
CA GLY A 300 15.51 18.50 -60.17
C GLY A 300 14.33 17.72 -59.57
N ASN A 301 14.22 16.42 -59.84
CA ASN A 301 13.21 15.53 -59.26
C ASN A 301 13.49 15.24 -57.77
N LYS A 302 13.39 16.25 -56.90
CA LYS A 302 13.56 16.08 -55.45
C LYS A 302 12.46 15.20 -54.87
N PRO A 303 12.76 14.33 -53.87
CA PRO A 303 11.74 13.58 -53.17
C PRO A 303 10.64 14.48 -52.61
N ALA A 304 9.38 14.06 -52.75
CA ALA A 304 8.24 14.82 -52.24
C ALA A 304 8.27 14.98 -50.71
N PHE A 305 8.80 13.95 -50.02
CA PHE A 305 9.01 13.95 -48.57
C PHE A 305 10.42 13.48 -48.22
N ARG A 306 10.90 13.89 -47.03
CA ARG A 306 12.21 13.48 -46.53
C ARG A 306 12.21 11.99 -46.18
N LYS A 307 13.17 11.22 -46.65
CA LYS A 307 13.31 9.79 -46.29
C LYS A 307 13.23 9.57 -44.77
N GLY A 308 12.41 8.61 -44.34
CA GLY A 308 12.23 8.21 -42.93
C GLY A 308 11.33 9.14 -42.09
N TRP A 309 10.69 10.15 -42.69
CA TRP A 309 9.80 11.05 -41.95
C TRP A 309 8.61 10.33 -41.31
N GLU A 310 8.01 9.38 -42.04
CA GLU A 310 6.79 8.67 -41.63
C GLU A 310 7.08 7.73 -40.46
N GLU A 311 8.16 6.95 -40.55
CA GLU A 311 8.63 6.09 -39.46
C GLU A 311 8.86 6.88 -38.17
N LYS A 312 9.57 8.02 -38.28
CA LYS A 312 9.84 8.89 -37.13
C LYS A 312 8.59 9.54 -36.57
N HIS A 313 7.66 9.96 -37.42
CA HIS A 313 6.38 10.52 -37.00
C HIS A 313 5.53 9.47 -36.27
N LEU A 314 5.41 8.26 -36.84
CA LEU A 314 4.67 7.15 -36.25
C LEU A 314 5.29 6.68 -34.94
N GLU A 315 6.63 6.64 -34.83
CA GLU A 315 7.34 6.30 -33.60
C GLU A 315 6.92 7.22 -32.44
N ILE A 316 6.98 8.54 -32.64
CA ILE A 316 6.61 9.52 -31.61
C ILE A 316 5.11 9.42 -31.29
N LYS A 317 4.26 9.28 -32.31
CA LYS A 317 2.81 9.16 -32.14
C LYS A 317 2.43 7.90 -31.36
N ASN A 318 3.03 6.76 -31.68
CA ASN A 318 2.79 5.50 -30.99
C ASN A 318 3.26 5.55 -29.54
N ASN A 319 4.39 6.21 -29.25
CA ASN A 319 4.84 6.42 -27.87
C ASN A 319 3.81 7.20 -27.02
N ILE A 320 3.16 8.22 -27.61
CA ILE A 320 2.09 8.98 -26.94
C ILE A 320 0.83 8.11 -26.78
N LEU A 321 0.40 7.43 -27.84
CA LEU A 321 -0.80 6.59 -27.83
C LEU A 321 -0.68 5.43 -26.84
N ASN A 322 0.48 4.76 -26.77
CA ASN A 322 0.74 3.69 -25.81
C ASN A 322 0.66 4.22 -24.37
N ALA A 323 1.25 5.40 -24.11
CA ALA A 323 1.16 6.01 -22.78
C ALA A 323 -0.28 6.39 -22.41
N GLN A 324 -1.08 6.86 -23.37
CA GLN A 324 -2.50 7.16 -23.17
C GLN A 324 -3.34 5.90 -22.93
N ALA A 325 -3.04 4.80 -23.63
CA ALA A 325 -3.69 3.52 -23.42
C ALA A 325 -3.43 2.98 -22.01
N GLU A 326 -2.16 2.99 -21.56
CA GLU A 326 -1.81 2.54 -20.20
C GLU A 326 -2.49 3.40 -19.12
N ILE A 327 -2.60 4.73 -19.30
CA ILE A 327 -3.38 5.60 -18.39
C ILE A 327 -4.83 5.13 -18.30
N LYS A 328 -5.44 4.78 -19.44
CA LYS A 328 -6.83 4.30 -19.48
C LYS A 328 -6.97 2.98 -18.73
N ASP A 329 -6.03 2.05 -18.90
CA ASP A 329 -6.05 0.75 -18.23
C ASP A 329 -5.89 0.91 -16.71
N ILE A 330 -5.02 1.83 -16.26
CA ILE A 330 -4.89 2.16 -14.83
C ILE A 330 -6.18 2.77 -14.27
N ILE A 331 -6.87 3.63 -15.02
CA ILE A 331 -8.16 4.20 -14.59
C ILE A 331 -9.23 3.11 -14.45
N ILE A 332 -9.27 2.15 -15.37
CA ILE A 332 -10.17 1.00 -15.28
C ILE A 332 -9.88 0.21 -14.00
N TYR A 333 -8.62 -0.12 -13.75
CA TYR A 333 -8.18 -0.81 -12.52
C TYR A 333 -8.61 -0.08 -11.24
N ILE A 334 -8.42 1.25 -11.17
CA ILE A 334 -8.83 2.05 -10.00
C ILE A 334 -10.34 1.94 -9.79
N ASN A 335 -11.14 2.08 -10.86
CA ASN A 335 -12.59 2.00 -10.78
C ASN A 335 -13.06 0.62 -10.31
N GLU A 336 -12.46 -0.45 -10.83
CA GLU A 336 -12.74 -1.83 -10.41
C GLU A 336 -12.36 -2.06 -8.95
N THR A 337 -11.23 -1.54 -8.49
CA THR A 337 -10.78 -1.63 -7.10
C THR A 337 -11.71 -0.89 -6.13
N VAL A 338 -12.23 0.27 -6.53
CA VAL A 338 -13.21 1.03 -5.74
C VAL A 338 -14.57 0.34 -5.70
N ALA A 339 -14.95 -0.35 -6.78
CA ALA A 339 -16.18 -1.12 -6.86
C ALA A 339 -16.10 -2.52 -6.23
N ASP A 340 -14.91 -2.95 -5.80
CA ASP A 340 -14.69 -4.24 -5.15
C ASP A 340 -15.21 -4.22 -3.71
N PHE A 341 -16.09 -5.16 -3.38
CA PHE A 341 -16.65 -5.31 -2.04
C PHE A 341 -16.12 -6.55 -1.30
N ASP A 342 -15.06 -7.19 -1.78
CA ASP A 342 -14.40 -8.26 -1.03
C ASP A 342 -13.89 -7.77 0.35
N PRO A 343 -13.69 -8.68 1.33
CA PRO A 343 -13.07 -8.31 2.60
C PRO A 343 -11.75 -7.57 2.40
N TYR A 344 -11.53 -6.54 3.23
CA TYR A 344 -10.33 -5.70 3.27
C TYR A 344 -10.15 -4.78 2.05
N SER A 345 -11.09 -4.77 1.11
CA SER A 345 -11.06 -3.85 -0.04
C SER A 345 -11.44 -2.42 0.38
N ILE A 346 -11.03 -1.45 -0.44
CA ILE A 346 -11.44 -0.07 -0.23
C ILE A 346 -12.94 0.13 -0.44
N GLY A 347 -13.55 -0.56 -1.42
CA GLY A 347 -14.99 -0.48 -1.67
C GLY A 347 -15.81 -1.02 -0.50
N ARG A 348 -15.32 -2.06 0.19
CA ARG A 348 -15.93 -2.56 1.43
C ARG A 348 -15.85 -1.54 2.56
N MET A 349 -14.70 -0.87 2.73
CA MET A 349 -14.59 0.23 3.69
C MET A 349 -15.58 1.36 3.35
N PHE A 350 -15.67 1.76 2.10
CA PHE A 350 -16.62 2.80 1.67
C PHE A 350 -18.07 2.40 1.87
N HIS A 351 -18.45 1.16 1.59
CA HIS A 351 -19.80 0.68 1.82
C HIS A 351 -20.18 0.83 3.30
N LEU A 352 -19.29 0.42 4.20
CA LEU A 352 -19.48 0.59 5.63
C LEU A 352 -19.48 2.07 6.02
N ALA A 353 -18.72 2.94 5.35
CA ALA A 353 -18.79 4.38 5.60
C ALA A 353 -20.13 5.01 5.15
N ASP A 354 -20.69 4.58 4.02
CA ASP A 354 -21.93 5.15 3.48
C ASP A 354 -23.14 4.92 4.40
N GLU A 355 -23.18 3.77 5.09
CA GLU A 355 -24.15 3.48 6.15
C GLU A 355 -24.16 4.53 7.28
N TYR A 356 -23.04 5.25 7.46
CA TYR A 356 -22.85 6.31 8.45
C TYR A 356 -22.55 7.67 7.80
N SER A 357 -22.99 7.92 6.56
CA SER A 357 -22.78 9.19 5.83
C SER A 357 -23.29 10.47 6.53
N LYS A 358 -24.00 10.34 7.64
CA LYS A 358 -24.40 11.47 8.51
C LYS A 358 -23.36 11.81 9.59
N ASP A 359 -22.36 10.96 9.81
CA ASP A 359 -21.26 11.18 10.74
C ASP A 359 -20.15 11.98 10.04
N VAL A 360 -19.76 13.10 10.66
CA VAL A 360 -18.76 14.00 10.11
C VAL A 360 -17.37 13.35 10.03
N GLU A 361 -17.01 12.48 10.99
CA GLU A 361 -15.71 11.79 10.98
C GLU A 361 -15.63 10.83 9.79
N VAL A 362 -16.76 10.20 9.46
CA VAL A 362 -16.88 9.27 8.32
C VAL A 362 -16.80 10.02 7.00
N CYS A 363 -17.50 11.14 6.86
CA CYS A 363 -17.38 12.00 5.68
C CYS A 363 -15.96 12.52 5.48
N THR A 364 -15.29 12.95 6.56
CA THR A 364 -13.89 13.38 6.50
C THR A 364 -12.95 12.23 6.11
N PHE A 365 -13.15 11.03 6.66
CA PHE A 365 -12.39 9.84 6.27
C PHE A 365 -12.51 9.54 4.77
N VAL A 366 -13.74 9.53 4.25
CA VAL A 366 -14.00 9.32 2.81
C VAL A 366 -13.36 10.42 1.96
N SER A 367 -13.52 11.70 2.33
CA SER A 367 -12.93 12.84 1.59
C SER A 367 -11.40 12.75 1.51
N ASN A 368 -10.75 12.41 2.62
CA ASN A 368 -9.29 12.25 2.66
C ASN A 368 -8.78 11.12 1.77
N ILE A 369 -9.59 10.07 1.59
CA ILE A 369 -9.26 8.98 0.67
C ILE A 369 -9.34 9.44 -0.79
N PHE A 370 -10.37 10.21 -1.16
CA PHE A 370 -10.56 10.69 -2.53
C PHE A 370 -9.73 11.93 -2.88
N GLY A 371 -9.13 12.60 -1.90
CA GLY A 371 -8.37 13.84 -2.11
C GLY A 371 -9.26 15.01 -2.54
N THR A 372 -10.53 15.00 -2.14
CA THR A 372 -11.52 16.06 -2.43
C THR A 372 -11.63 17.07 -1.30
#